data_AF-A0AA45V642-F1
#
_entry.id   AF-A0AA45V642-F1
#
_cell.length_a   1.000
_cell.length_b   1.000
_cell.length_c   1.000
_cell.angle_alpha   90.00
_cell.angle_beta   90.00
_cell.angle_gamma   90.00
#
_symmetry.space_group_name_H-M   'P 1'
#
loop_
_entity.id
_entity.type
_entity.pdbx_description
1 polymer ?
#
loop_
_entity_poly.entity_id
_entity_poly.type
_entity_poly.pdbx_seq_one_letter_code
_entity_poly.pdbx_strand_id
1 'polypeptide(L)'
;MADDETHIGRNNEERKEDENRRIMGKALEGAAAETVQRFGSAVKEHLAAYAGDRENAADGNSKLSKTLKSIAETPTSNEFKKQNIAQQAGFSAEVESVARKNADNIIAGNDTRFKRYDDVKHSDGRQTSNDPIVDIVEVDGLGKTIIGSEAQMKFVGSSPKELLNALKSKEYAKYRNEGVIMNIPDDYYDVLMGDGPDGINGQIRKLQGELDGDRLAGKNSPESIQQQIDDLKQIKKSLRKSGLTKREALYAREHPRRMVAKDVAKVANKAGLQQARNGALIGGGVSLIRNMVAMH
;
A
#
# COMPACT_ATOMS: atom_id res chain seq x y z
N MET A 1 -55.68 -36.35 -31.18
CA MET A 1 -55.82 -35.47 -29.99
C MET A 1 -54.54 -35.52 -29.14
N ALA A 2 -53.36 -35.49 -29.78
CA ALA A 2 -52.04 -35.62 -29.13
C ALA A 2 -51.03 -34.56 -29.60
N ASP A 3 -51.41 -33.66 -30.51
CA ASP A 3 -50.49 -32.73 -31.17
C ASP A 3 -50.52 -31.32 -30.57
N ASP A 4 -51.45 -31.02 -29.64
CA ASP A 4 -51.65 -29.67 -29.10
C ASP A 4 -50.87 -29.43 -27.78
N GLU A 5 -50.61 -30.47 -26.99
CA GLU A 5 -49.82 -30.35 -25.74
C GLU A 5 -48.31 -30.20 -26.00
N THR A 6 -47.79 -30.77 -27.09
CA THR A 6 -46.37 -30.69 -27.45
C THR A 6 -45.96 -29.30 -27.97
N HIS A 7 -46.89 -28.55 -28.58
CA HIS A 7 -46.64 -27.17 -29.04
C HIS A 7 -46.71 -26.13 -27.90
N ILE A 8 -47.56 -26.36 -26.89
CA ILE A 8 -47.68 -25.45 -25.73
C ILE A 8 -46.49 -25.63 -24.77
N GLY A 9 -46.00 -26.85 -24.56
CA GLY A 9 -44.81 -27.12 -23.75
C GLY A 9 -43.53 -26.49 -24.31
N ARG A 10 -43.34 -26.59 -25.63
CA ARG A 10 -42.16 -26.06 -26.35
C ARG A 10 -42.09 -24.53 -26.30
N ASN A 11 -43.23 -23.85 -26.44
CA ASN A 11 -43.33 -22.39 -26.32
C ASN A 11 -43.02 -21.86 -24.90
N ASN A 12 -43.32 -22.64 -23.85
CA ASN A 12 -43.02 -22.25 -22.48
C ASN A 12 -41.55 -22.47 -22.10
N GLU A 13 -40.90 -23.49 -22.66
CA GLU A 13 -39.45 -23.70 -22.51
C GLU A 13 -38.66 -22.60 -23.23
N GLU A 14 -39.01 -22.26 -24.47
CA GLU A 14 -38.35 -21.17 -25.23
C GLU A 14 -38.48 -19.81 -24.53
N ARG A 15 -39.65 -19.49 -23.95
CA ARG A 15 -39.83 -18.27 -23.15
C ARG A 15 -38.97 -18.25 -21.89
N LYS A 16 -38.86 -19.38 -21.18
CA LYS A 16 -38.00 -19.51 -19.99
C LYS A 16 -36.52 -19.37 -20.35
N GLU A 17 -36.10 -19.94 -21.48
CA GLU A 17 -34.74 -19.78 -21.99
C GLU A 17 -34.43 -18.34 -22.40
N ASP A 18 -35.37 -17.64 -23.03
CA ASP A 18 -35.25 -16.22 -23.36
C ASP A 18 -35.17 -15.32 -22.13
N GLU A 19 -35.99 -15.60 -21.11
CA GLU A 19 -35.97 -14.89 -19.84
C GLU A 19 -34.63 -15.12 -19.11
N ASN A 20 -34.16 -16.37 -19.06
CA ASN A 20 -32.85 -16.71 -18.50
C ASN A 20 -31.70 -16.02 -19.25
N ARG A 21 -31.75 -15.97 -20.58
CA ARG A 21 -30.76 -15.24 -21.41
C ARG A 21 -30.76 -13.74 -21.10
N ARG A 22 -31.93 -13.13 -20.93
CA ARG A 22 -32.05 -11.70 -20.57
C ARG A 22 -31.54 -11.40 -19.16
N ILE A 23 -31.87 -12.26 -18.19
CA ILE A 23 -31.37 -12.13 -16.81
C ILE A 23 -29.86 -12.26 -16.78
N MET A 24 -29.31 -13.27 -17.48
CA MET A 24 -27.86 -13.46 -17.62
C MET A 24 -27.20 -12.25 -18.30
N GLY A 25 -27.81 -11.71 -19.36
CA GLY A 25 -27.33 -10.50 -20.04
C GLY A 25 -27.24 -9.29 -19.10
N LYS A 26 -28.30 -9.00 -18.33
CA LYS A 26 -28.30 -7.91 -17.34
C LYS A 26 -27.28 -8.14 -16.21
N ALA A 27 -27.11 -9.39 -15.77
CA ALA A 27 -26.11 -9.73 -14.76
C ALA A 27 -24.68 -9.49 -15.28
N LEU A 28 -24.40 -9.84 -16.53
CA LEU A 28 -23.12 -9.57 -17.19
C LEU A 28 -22.88 -8.07 -17.39
N GLU A 29 -23.89 -7.31 -17.80
CA GLU A 29 -23.83 -5.84 -17.90
C GLU A 29 -23.54 -5.19 -16.55
N GLY A 30 -24.23 -5.61 -15.49
CA GLY A 30 -23.99 -5.14 -14.13
C GLY A 30 -22.57 -5.46 -13.64
N ALA A 31 -22.08 -6.68 -13.88
CA ALA A 31 -20.71 -7.08 -13.53
C ALA A 31 -19.65 -6.30 -14.32
N ALA A 32 -19.90 -6.00 -15.59
CA ALA A 32 -19.03 -5.17 -16.41
C ALA A 32 -18.99 -3.72 -15.90
N ALA A 33 -20.14 -3.14 -15.56
CA ALA A 33 -20.24 -1.80 -14.99
C ALA A 33 -19.51 -1.68 -13.64
N GLU A 34 -19.70 -2.66 -12.75
CA GLU A 34 -19.01 -2.75 -11.46
C GLU A 34 -17.48 -2.85 -11.63
N THR A 35 -17.02 -3.66 -12.58
CA THR A 35 -15.59 -3.79 -12.89
C THR A 35 -15.04 -2.44 -13.37
N VAL A 36 -15.70 -1.78 -14.32
CA VAL A 36 -15.28 -0.46 -14.82
C VAL A 36 -15.21 0.57 -13.68
N GLN A 37 -16.18 0.57 -12.77
CA GLN A 37 -16.19 1.46 -11.61
C GLN A 37 -15.02 1.19 -10.66
N ARG A 38 -14.76 -0.07 -10.28
CA ARG A 38 -13.64 -0.41 -9.39
C ARG A 38 -12.30 0.00 -9.99
N PHE A 39 -12.04 -0.35 -11.24
CA PHE A 39 -10.76 0.01 -11.88
C PHE A 39 -10.63 1.52 -12.09
N GLY A 40 -11.73 2.23 -12.38
CA GLY A 40 -11.75 3.69 -12.42
C GLY A 40 -11.42 4.33 -11.06
N SER A 41 -12.02 3.83 -9.97
CA SER A 41 -11.71 4.26 -8.60
C SER A 41 -10.26 3.96 -8.21
N ALA A 42 -9.72 2.81 -8.61
CA ALA A 42 -8.31 2.48 -8.39
C ALA A 42 -7.36 3.44 -9.13
N VAL A 43 -7.70 3.85 -10.36
CA VAL A 43 -6.95 4.92 -11.06
C VAL A 43 -7.07 6.26 -10.33
N LYS A 44 -8.24 6.59 -9.78
CA LYS A 44 -8.45 7.83 -9.01
C LYS A 44 -7.49 7.93 -7.81
N GLU A 45 -7.22 6.84 -7.09
CA GLU A 45 -6.26 6.83 -5.97
C GLU A 45 -4.87 7.33 -6.39
N HIS A 46 -4.35 6.87 -7.53
CA HIS A 46 -3.04 7.31 -8.03
C HIS A 46 -3.05 8.77 -8.52
N LEU A 47 -4.14 9.22 -9.13
CA LEU A 47 -4.27 10.62 -9.57
C LEU A 47 -4.38 11.57 -8.37
N ALA A 48 -5.14 11.18 -7.34
CA ALA A 48 -5.26 11.91 -6.09
C ALA A 48 -3.92 11.95 -5.33
N ALA A 49 -3.15 10.86 -5.32
CA ALA A 49 -1.79 10.86 -4.77
C ALA A 49 -0.86 11.86 -5.47
N TYR A 50 -1.01 12.02 -6.80
CA TYR A 50 -0.21 12.97 -7.57
C TYR A 50 -0.56 14.43 -7.29
N ALA A 51 -1.85 14.78 -7.40
CA ALA A 51 -2.30 16.17 -7.49
C ALA A 51 -3.22 16.62 -6.34
N GLY A 52 -3.58 15.71 -5.44
CA GLY A 52 -4.58 15.91 -4.39
C GLY A 52 -5.98 15.57 -4.88
N ASP A 53 -6.87 15.21 -3.95
CA ASP A 53 -8.28 15.02 -4.25
C ASP A 53 -9.02 16.35 -4.17
N ARG A 54 -9.39 16.91 -5.33
CA ARG A 54 -10.10 18.19 -5.41
C ARG A 54 -11.54 18.10 -4.90
N GLU A 55 -12.17 16.93 -4.88
CA GLU A 55 -13.55 16.78 -4.40
C GLU A 55 -13.64 16.84 -2.87
N ASN A 56 -12.58 16.46 -2.16
CA ASN A 56 -12.52 16.48 -0.69
C ASN A 56 -11.97 17.80 -0.10
N ALA A 57 -11.57 18.76 -0.95
CA ALA A 57 -11.02 20.05 -0.53
C ALA A 57 -12.09 21.11 -0.16
N ALA A 58 -13.37 20.73 -0.10
CA ALA A 58 -14.49 21.65 0.11
C ALA A 58 -14.55 22.28 1.51
N ASP A 59 -13.87 21.69 2.50
CA ASP A 59 -13.70 22.29 3.82
C ASP A 59 -12.48 23.22 3.77
N GLY A 60 -12.69 24.50 3.44
CA GLY A 60 -11.65 25.53 3.26
C GLY A 60 -10.70 25.80 4.43
N ASN A 61 -10.83 25.05 5.53
CA ASN A 61 -9.93 25.06 6.70
C ASN A 61 -9.06 23.79 6.82
N SER A 62 -9.22 22.81 5.93
CA SER A 62 -8.42 21.58 5.94
C SER A 62 -7.06 21.84 5.28
N LYS A 63 -5.97 21.55 6.01
CA LYS A 63 -4.61 21.64 5.48
C LYS A 63 -4.47 20.61 4.34
N LEU A 64 -4.12 21.09 3.14
CA LEU A 64 -3.90 20.22 1.98
C LEU A 64 -2.84 19.17 2.30
N SER A 65 -3.27 17.92 2.29
CA SER A 65 -2.46 16.70 2.31
C SER A 65 -1.26 16.81 1.36
N LYS A 66 -0.03 16.54 1.84
CA LYS A 66 1.16 16.51 0.97
C LYS A 66 0.96 15.51 -0.17
N THR A 67 1.07 15.97 -1.41
CA THR A 67 0.97 15.17 -2.64
C THR A 67 2.35 14.85 -3.21
N LEU A 68 2.46 13.85 -4.08
CA LEU A 68 3.72 13.53 -4.76
C LEU A 68 4.26 14.74 -5.53
N LYS A 69 3.39 15.55 -6.16
CA LYS A 69 3.79 16.78 -6.84
C LYS A 69 4.41 17.78 -5.85
N SER A 70 3.75 18.06 -4.73
CA SER A 70 4.25 19.02 -3.73
C SER A 70 5.57 18.57 -3.08
N ILE A 71 5.74 17.26 -2.87
CA ILE A 71 6.97 16.70 -2.31
C ILE A 71 8.14 16.86 -3.28
N ALA A 72 7.91 16.60 -4.58
CA ALA A 72 8.94 16.76 -5.61
C ALA A 72 9.37 18.22 -5.81
N GLU A 73 8.46 19.18 -5.60
CA GLU A 73 8.70 20.62 -5.66
C GLU A 73 9.37 21.17 -4.39
N THR A 74 9.48 20.37 -3.31
CA THR A 74 10.11 20.81 -2.06
C THR A 74 11.61 21.05 -2.26
N PRO A 75 12.13 22.26 -1.97
CA PRO A 75 13.54 22.58 -2.16
C PRO A 75 14.49 21.67 -1.37
N THR A 76 15.71 21.53 -1.88
CA THR A 76 16.81 20.84 -1.20
C THR A 76 17.94 21.81 -0.90
N SER A 77 18.56 21.71 0.27
CA SER A 77 19.81 22.43 0.56
C SER A 77 20.94 21.91 -0.31
N ASN A 78 21.88 22.79 -0.69
CA ASN A 78 23.09 22.40 -1.41
C ASN A 78 23.99 21.48 -0.56
N GLU A 79 24.06 21.74 0.76
CA GLU A 79 24.89 20.98 1.69
C GLU A 79 24.28 19.62 2.04
N PHE A 80 22.96 19.57 2.21
CA PHE A 80 22.23 18.38 2.68
C PHE A 80 21.38 17.71 1.60
N LYS A 81 21.73 17.91 0.32
CA LYS A 81 20.91 17.46 -0.80
C LYS A 81 20.52 15.99 -0.67
N LYS A 82 21.49 15.09 -0.47
CA LYS A 82 21.23 13.64 -0.38
C LYS A 82 20.28 13.29 0.77
N GLN A 83 20.44 13.92 1.93
CA GLN A 83 19.60 13.71 3.11
C GLN A 83 18.17 14.24 2.86
N ASN A 84 18.04 15.42 2.24
CA ASN A 84 16.73 15.97 1.89
C ASN A 84 16.01 15.07 0.88
N ILE A 85 16.71 14.59 -0.17
CA ILE A 85 16.16 13.63 -1.14
C ILE A 85 15.68 12.36 -0.44
N ALA A 86 16.49 11.79 0.46
CA ALA A 86 16.14 10.56 1.16
C ALA A 86 14.90 10.74 2.07
N GLN A 87 14.80 11.87 2.77
CA GLN A 87 13.64 12.20 3.59
C GLN A 87 12.38 12.42 2.73
N GLN A 88 12.49 13.21 1.66
CA GLN A 88 11.40 13.45 0.71
C GLN A 88 10.93 12.16 0.02
N ALA A 89 11.84 11.22 -0.24
CA ALA A 89 11.50 9.89 -0.74
C ALA A 89 10.71 9.08 0.29
N GLY A 90 11.00 9.24 1.59
CA GLY A 90 10.17 8.66 2.66
C GLY A 90 8.73 9.18 2.62
N PHE A 91 8.53 10.50 2.47
CA PHE A 91 7.19 11.07 2.31
C PHE A 91 6.50 10.59 1.02
N SER A 92 7.26 10.45 -0.07
CA SER A 92 6.72 9.93 -1.33
C SER A 92 6.29 8.46 -1.20
N ALA A 93 7.04 7.66 -0.43
CA ALA A 93 6.71 6.27 -0.16
C ALA A 93 5.40 6.13 0.62
N GLU A 94 5.15 7.01 1.59
CA GLU A 94 3.90 7.02 2.36
C GLU A 94 2.68 7.28 1.47
N VAL A 95 2.75 8.34 0.65
CA VAL A 95 1.68 8.70 -0.29
C VAL A 95 1.42 7.59 -1.30
N GLU A 96 2.48 7.02 -1.89
CA GLU A 96 2.34 5.96 -2.89
C GLU A 96 1.90 4.61 -2.27
N SER A 97 2.30 4.32 -1.03
CA SER A 97 1.88 3.10 -0.31
C SER A 97 0.37 3.10 -0.09
N VAL A 98 -0.17 4.24 0.35
CA VAL A 98 -1.62 4.40 0.53
C VAL A 98 -2.35 4.23 -0.81
N ALA A 99 -1.90 4.92 -1.86
CA ALA A 99 -2.53 4.84 -3.17
C ALA A 99 -2.54 3.41 -3.74
N ARG A 100 -1.40 2.71 -3.70
CA ARG A 100 -1.28 1.32 -4.18
C ARG A 100 -2.17 0.37 -3.39
N LYS A 101 -2.13 0.43 -2.05
CA LYS A 101 -2.94 -0.46 -1.21
C LYS A 101 -4.44 -0.20 -1.38
N ASN A 102 -4.85 1.05 -1.51
CA ASN A 102 -6.24 1.39 -1.80
C ASN A 102 -6.66 0.92 -3.18
N ALA A 103 -5.84 1.16 -4.21
CA ALA A 103 -6.11 0.66 -5.55
C ALA A 103 -6.26 -0.87 -5.56
N ASP A 104 -5.38 -1.59 -4.85
CA ASP A 104 -5.46 -3.05 -4.73
C ASP A 104 -6.70 -3.51 -3.95
N ASN A 105 -7.05 -2.85 -2.84
CA ASN A 105 -8.28 -3.16 -2.09
C ASN A 105 -9.54 -2.89 -2.92
N ILE A 106 -9.60 -1.76 -3.63
CA ILE A 106 -10.70 -1.42 -4.53
C ILE A 106 -10.83 -2.49 -5.60
N ILE A 107 -9.74 -2.85 -6.29
CA ILE A 107 -9.75 -3.90 -7.32
C ILE A 107 -10.17 -5.25 -6.73
N ALA A 108 -9.80 -5.56 -5.49
CA ALA A 108 -10.21 -6.79 -4.82
C ALA A 108 -11.66 -6.78 -4.31
N GLY A 109 -12.35 -5.62 -4.32
CA GLY A 109 -13.68 -5.47 -3.71
C GLY A 109 -13.64 -5.49 -2.18
N ASN A 110 -12.50 -5.18 -1.58
CA ASN A 110 -12.35 -5.00 -0.14
C ASN A 110 -12.81 -3.58 0.24
N ASP A 111 -13.55 -3.43 1.33
CA ASP A 111 -14.04 -2.14 1.82
C ASP A 111 -13.01 -1.40 2.71
N THR A 112 -11.97 -2.08 3.18
CA THR A 112 -10.90 -1.43 3.95
C THR A 112 -10.11 -0.45 3.08
N ARG A 113 -9.81 0.73 3.61
CA ARG A 113 -8.90 1.71 2.99
C ARG A 113 -7.76 2.04 3.94
N PHE A 114 -6.66 2.49 3.39
CA PHE A 114 -5.54 3.09 4.10
C PHE A 114 -5.69 4.60 4.03
N LYS A 115 -5.39 5.27 5.13
CA LYS A 115 -5.28 6.72 5.22
C LYS A 115 -3.98 7.08 5.91
N ARG A 116 -3.39 8.20 5.50
CA ARG A 116 -2.30 8.79 6.28
C ARG A 116 -2.90 9.34 7.57
N TYR A 117 -2.20 9.20 8.68
CA TYR A 117 -2.72 9.51 10.01
C TYR A 117 -3.17 10.98 10.10
N ASP A 118 -2.38 11.88 9.52
CA ASP A 118 -2.68 13.31 9.38
C ASP A 118 -3.99 13.60 8.62
N ASP A 119 -4.52 12.68 7.82
CA ASP A 119 -5.74 12.85 7.01
C ASP A 119 -6.99 12.27 7.71
N VAL A 120 -6.88 11.78 8.96
CA VAL A 120 -7.97 11.17 9.72
C VAL A 120 -8.50 12.14 10.79
N LYS A 121 -9.83 12.21 10.93
CA LYS A 121 -10.48 12.85 12.08
C LYS A 121 -10.50 11.85 13.23
N HIS A 122 -9.82 12.15 14.33
CA HIS A 122 -9.85 11.27 15.52
C HIS A 122 -11.18 11.41 16.27
N SER A 123 -11.49 10.43 17.12
CA SER A 123 -12.74 10.37 17.88
C SER A 123 -12.95 11.56 18.83
N ASP A 124 -11.89 12.28 19.19
CA ASP A 124 -11.95 13.51 19.97
C ASP A 124 -12.20 14.77 19.10
N GLY A 125 -12.46 14.58 17.81
CA GLY A 125 -12.69 15.65 16.84
C GLY A 125 -11.44 16.39 16.39
N ARG A 126 -10.25 16.04 16.90
CA ARG A 126 -8.99 16.66 16.51
C ARG A 126 -8.40 15.96 15.29
N GLN A 127 -7.66 16.72 14.51
CA GLN A 127 -6.75 16.22 13.48
C GLN A 127 -5.35 16.38 14.06
N THR A 128 -4.67 15.27 14.36
CA THR A 128 -3.28 15.32 14.81
C THR A 128 -2.43 15.55 13.57
N SER A 129 -1.68 16.65 13.51
CA SER A 129 -0.73 16.87 12.43
C SER A 129 0.66 16.50 12.90
N ASN A 130 1.39 15.75 12.06
CA ASN A 130 2.78 15.39 12.28
C ASN A 130 3.00 14.53 13.53
N ASP A 131 2.25 13.43 13.63
CA ASP A 131 2.45 12.41 14.66
C ASP A 131 3.84 11.75 14.49
N PRO A 132 4.66 11.67 15.56
CA PRO A 132 6.02 11.12 15.47
C PRO A 132 6.09 9.58 15.52
N ILE A 133 4.96 8.90 15.71
CA ILE A 133 4.78 7.46 15.95
C ILE A 133 3.97 6.75 14.84
N VAL A 134 2.96 7.41 14.28
CA VAL A 134 2.02 6.81 13.33
C VAL A 134 1.92 7.64 12.05
N ASP A 135 2.24 7.00 10.91
CA ASP A 135 2.11 7.65 9.59
C ASP A 135 0.84 7.19 8.86
N ILE A 136 0.42 5.93 9.02
CA ILE A 136 -0.67 5.31 8.27
C ILE A 136 -1.56 4.50 9.21
N VAL A 137 -2.87 4.54 8.96
CA VAL A 137 -3.87 3.67 9.58
C VAL A 137 -4.76 3.04 8.52
N GLU A 138 -5.46 1.98 8.90
CA GLU A 138 -6.53 1.38 8.12
C GLU A 138 -7.89 1.88 8.64
N VAL A 139 -8.83 2.08 7.73
CA VAL A 139 -10.21 2.46 8.02
C VAL A 139 -11.17 1.45 7.38
N ASP A 140 -12.29 1.20 8.04
CA ASP A 140 -13.37 0.35 7.52
C ASP A 140 -14.19 1.06 6.43
N GLY A 141 -15.20 0.36 5.90
CA GLY A 141 -16.11 0.90 4.87
C GLY A 141 -16.94 2.11 5.31
N LEU A 142 -17.00 2.40 6.61
CA LEU A 142 -17.63 3.60 7.17
C LEU A 142 -16.61 4.73 7.40
N GLY A 143 -15.33 4.49 7.11
CA GLY A 143 -14.24 5.44 7.30
C GLY A 143 -13.74 5.53 8.74
N LYS A 144 -14.11 4.59 9.61
CA LYS A 144 -13.64 4.54 11.01
C LYS A 144 -12.31 3.80 11.09
N THR A 145 -11.37 4.33 11.85
CA THR A 145 -10.07 3.70 12.10
C THR A 145 -10.21 2.32 12.72
N ILE A 146 -9.49 1.35 12.17
CA ILE A 146 -9.36 -0.02 12.67
C ILE A 146 -8.29 -0.02 13.75
N ILE A 147 -8.65 -0.42 14.97
CA ILE A 147 -7.75 -0.47 16.12
C ILE A 147 -6.62 -1.49 15.86
N GLY A 148 -5.38 -1.12 16.14
CA GLY A 148 -4.21 -1.97 15.93
C GLY A 148 -3.66 -1.94 14.50
N SER A 149 -4.19 -1.07 13.64
CA SER A 149 -3.70 -0.87 12.27
C SER A 149 -2.61 0.19 12.14
N GLU A 150 -2.26 0.84 13.26
CA GLU A 150 -1.29 1.93 13.33
C GLU A 150 0.07 1.47 12.81
N ALA A 151 0.55 2.19 11.80
CA ALA A 151 1.79 1.86 11.12
C ALA A 151 2.67 3.09 10.91
N GLN A 152 3.97 2.89 11.14
CA GLN A 152 5.02 3.83 10.79
C GLN A 152 5.69 3.37 9.49
N MET A 153 5.82 4.29 8.52
CA MET A 153 6.64 4.13 7.34
C MET A 153 8.12 4.37 7.68
N LYS A 154 9.02 3.50 7.23
CA LYS A 154 10.45 3.65 7.52
C LYS A 154 11.39 3.31 6.38
N PHE A 155 11.71 4.35 5.61
CA PHE A 155 12.65 4.31 4.48
C PHE A 155 14.00 4.93 4.88
N VAL A 156 14.64 4.43 5.93
CA VAL A 156 15.97 4.90 6.38
C VAL A 156 17.07 3.90 6.05
N GLY A 157 18.32 4.36 6.04
CA GLY A 157 19.47 3.56 5.64
C GLY A 157 19.58 3.33 4.14
N SER A 158 20.80 3.05 3.71
CA SER A 158 21.18 2.73 2.32
C SER A 158 21.21 1.22 2.05
N SER A 159 20.97 0.39 3.06
CA SER A 159 20.90 -1.07 2.94
C SER A 159 19.94 -1.68 3.99
N PRO A 160 19.52 -2.96 3.81
CA PRO A 160 18.72 -3.68 4.82
C PRO A 160 19.40 -3.73 6.19
N LYS A 161 20.73 -3.91 6.20
CA LYS A 161 21.55 -3.93 7.42
C LYS A 161 21.54 -2.60 8.15
N GLU A 162 21.69 -1.48 7.43
CA GLU A 162 21.60 -0.14 8.02
C GLU A 162 20.20 0.15 8.57
N LEU A 163 19.14 -0.25 7.85
CA LEU A 163 17.77 -0.15 8.36
C LEU A 163 17.62 -0.93 9.66
N LEU A 164 18.03 -2.20 9.70
CA LEU A 164 17.91 -3.01 10.91
C LEU A 164 18.72 -2.42 12.08
N ASN A 165 19.90 -1.87 11.82
CA ASN A 165 20.68 -1.18 12.85
C ASN A 165 19.96 0.07 13.39
N ALA A 166 19.33 0.87 12.52
CA ALA A 166 18.50 1.98 12.95
C ALA A 166 17.33 1.49 13.80
N LEU A 167 16.63 0.43 13.36
CA LEU A 167 15.50 -0.15 14.10
C LEU A 167 15.92 -0.67 15.48
N LYS A 168 17.12 -1.23 15.67
CA LYS A 168 17.63 -1.66 16.98
C LYS A 168 18.01 -0.50 17.91
N SER A 169 18.24 0.69 17.39
CA SER A 169 18.74 1.82 18.18
C SER A 169 17.73 2.30 19.23
N LYS A 170 18.23 3.03 20.24
CA LYS A 170 17.41 3.66 21.29
C LYS A 170 16.44 4.70 20.72
N GLU A 171 16.85 5.44 19.69
CA GLU A 171 16.01 6.45 19.02
C GLU A 171 14.71 5.83 18.45
N TYR A 172 14.78 4.56 18.03
CA TYR A 172 13.66 3.83 17.43
C TYR A 172 12.90 2.96 18.42
N ALA A 173 13.31 2.91 19.69
CA ALA A 173 12.65 2.11 20.72
C ALA A 173 11.19 2.53 20.93
N LYS A 174 10.87 3.81 20.74
CA LYS A 174 9.49 4.33 20.81
C LYS A 174 8.50 3.54 19.95
N TYR A 175 8.89 3.16 18.73
CA TYR A 175 8.01 2.39 17.84
C TYR A 175 7.76 0.97 18.35
N ARG A 176 8.78 0.34 18.94
CA ARG A 176 8.63 -0.99 19.55
C ARG A 176 7.73 -0.93 20.77
N ASN A 177 7.94 0.07 21.63
CA ASN A 177 7.19 0.25 22.87
C ASN A 177 5.71 0.51 22.62
N GLU A 178 5.39 1.28 21.58
CA GLU A 178 4.01 1.56 21.14
C GLU A 178 3.39 0.41 20.32
N GLY A 179 4.17 -0.62 19.96
CA GLY A 179 3.66 -1.79 19.24
C GLY A 179 3.22 -1.52 17.80
N VAL A 180 3.63 -0.40 17.19
CA VAL A 180 3.23 -0.03 15.82
C VAL A 180 3.86 -0.93 14.77
N ILE A 181 3.14 -1.13 13.67
CA ILE A 181 3.62 -1.85 12.50
C ILE A 181 4.69 -1.00 11.80
N MET A 182 5.79 -1.62 11.40
CA MET A 182 6.87 -0.96 10.64
C MET A 182 6.74 -1.31 9.16
N ASN A 183 6.14 -0.41 8.38
CA ASN A 183 6.13 -0.51 6.92
C ASN A 183 7.52 -0.13 6.38
N ILE A 184 8.22 -1.09 5.78
CA ILE A 184 9.60 -0.90 5.28
C ILE A 184 9.68 -1.17 3.77
N PRO A 185 10.79 -0.78 3.09
CA PRO A 185 10.97 -1.11 1.68
C PRO A 185 10.86 -2.60 1.42
N ASP A 186 10.13 -3.00 0.39
CA ASP A 186 9.85 -4.41 0.09
C ASP A 186 11.13 -5.20 -0.20
N ASP A 187 12.09 -4.57 -0.88
CA ASP A 187 13.42 -5.12 -1.16
C ASP A 187 14.26 -5.32 0.12
N TYR A 188 14.04 -4.50 1.14
CA TYR A 188 14.71 -4.68 2.43
C TYR A 188 13.99 -5.71 3.29
N TYR A 189 12.66 -5.73 3.24
CA TYR A 189 11.84 -6.74 3.91
C TYR A 189 12.24 -8.14 3.49
N ASP A 190 12.36 -8.38 2.18
CA ASP A 190 12.70 -9.69 1.63
C ASP A 190 14.07 -10.19 2.12
N VAL A 191 15.05 -9.29 2.25
CA VAL A 191 16.36 -9.63 2.83
C VAL A 191 16.27 -9.90 4.33
N LEU A 192 15.60 -9.03 5.09
CA LEU A 192 15.54 -9.12 6.56
C LEU A 192 14.72 -10.33 7.03
N MET A 193 13.70 -10.72 6.27
CA MET A 193 12.83 -11.86 6.59
C MET A 193 13.32 -13.17 5.97
N GLY A 194 14.26 -13.12 5.02
CA GLY A 194 14.89 -14.31 4.46
C GLY A 194 15.83 -15.03 5.42
N ASP A 195 16.29 -16.22 5.02
CA ASP A 195 17.15 -17.08 5.84
C ASP A 195 18.66 -16.85 5.64
N GLY A 196 19.03 -15.85 4.83
CA GLY A 196 20.43 -15.47 4.59
C GLY A 196 21.12 -14.89 5.84
N PRO A 197 22.44 -14.64 5.75
CA PRO A 197 23.24 -14.13 6.88
C PRO A 197 22.82 -12.74 7.37
N ASP A 198 22.22 -11.92 6.49
CA ASP A 198 21.69 -10.61 6.82
C ASP A 198 20.25 -10.66 7.38
N GLY A 199 19.61 -11.83 7.31
CA GLY A 199 18.27 -12.06 7.84
C GLY A 199 18.23 -12.03 9.37
N ILE A 200 17.10 -11.59 9.92
CA ILE A 200 16.91 -11.46 11.37
C ILE A 200 17.04 -12.83 12.07
N ASN A 201 16.53 -13.90 11.46
CA ASN A 201 16.68 -15.26 11.99
C ASN A 201 18.15 -15.68 12.11
N GLY A 202 18.97 -15.33 11.11
CA GLY A 202 20.40 -15.62 11.13
C GLY A 202 21.10 -14.91 12.29
N GLN A 203 20.75 -13.64 12.54
CA GLN A 203 21.28 -12.86 13.66
C GLN A 203 20.82 -13.40 15.02
N ILE A 204 19.54 -13.81 15.14
CA ILE A 204 19.02 -14.44 16.36
C ILE A 204 19.77 -15.74 16.65
N ARG A 205 19.94 -16.63 15.66
CA ARG A 205 20.70 -17.89 15.83
C ARG A 205 22.15 -17.65 16.25
N LYS A 206 22.79 -16.62 15.70
CA LYS A 206 24.15 -16.24 16.08
C LYS A 206 24.21 -15.83 17.56
N LEU A 207 23.30 -14.97 18.01
CA LEU A 207 23.23 -14.52 19.41
C LEU A 207 22.87 -15.67 20.35
N GLN A 208 21.99 -16.59 19.95
CA GLN A 208 21.67 -17.79 20.72
C GLN A 208 22.91 -18.68 20.90
N GLY A 209 23.69 -18.91 19.84
CA GLY A 209 24.96 -19.64 19.96
C GLY A 209 26.02 -18.94 20.83
N GLU A 210 25.98 -17.60 20.94
CA GLU A 210 26.81 -16.85 21.88
C GLU A 210 26.34 -17.00 23.33
N LEU A 211 25.03 -17.15 23.55
CA LEU A 211 24.41 -17.38 24.87
C LEU A 211 24.64 -18.81 25.37
N ASP A 212 24.54 -19.81 24.48
CA ASP A 212 24.60 -21.23 24.81
C ASP A 212 26.03 -21.75 25.00
N GLY A 213 27.04 -21.04 24.50
CA GLY A 213 28.45 -21.42 24.64
C GLY A 213 29.15 -20.72 25.81
N ASP A 214 30.24 -21.31 26.32
CA ASP A 214 31.20 -20.68 27.27
C ASP A 214 31.94 -19.45 26.70
N ARG A 215 31.45 -18.86 25.60
CA ARG A 215 31.90 -17.57 25.03
C ARG A 215 31.40 -16.36 25.83
N LEU A 216 31.00 -16.56 27.09
CA LEU A 216 30.84 -15.52 28.09
C LEU A 216 32.14 -14.74 28.40
N ALA A 217 33.28 -15.14 27.79
CA ALA A 217 34.47 -14.30 27.67
C ALA A 217 34.31 -13.09 26.71
N GLY A 218 33.15 -12.95 26.04
CA GLY A 218 32.80 -11.80 25.20
C GLY A 218 32.39 -10.55 25.99
N LYS A 219 32.41 -9.37 25.33
CA LYS A 219 32.15 -8.05 25.94
C LYS A 219 30.74 -7.83 26.50
N ASN A 220 29.78 -8.73 26.24
CA ASN A 220 28.37 -8.55 26.58
C ASN A 220 27.91 -9.59 27.61
N SER A 221 27.10 -9.19 28.59
CA SER A 221 26.52 -10.11 29.57
C SER A 221 25.42 -10.99 28.94
N PRO A 222 25.11 -12.16 29.52
CA PRO A 222 24.00 -13.02 29.07
C PRO A 222 22.68 -12.25 28.94
N GLU A 223 22.38 -11.38 29.90
CA GLU A 223 21.16 -10.55 29.92
C GLU A 223 21.14 -9.57 28.75
N SER A 224 22.29 -8.99 28.41
CA SER A 224 22.41 -8.10 27.25
C SER A 224 22.19 -8.83 25.93
N ILE A 225 22.68 -10.07 25.80
CA ILE A 225 22.46 -10.91 24.61
C ILE A 225 20.98 -11.29 24.52
N GLN A 226 20.37 -11.68 25.63
CA GLN A 226 18.95 -12.03 25.68
C GLN A 226 18.07 -10.83 25.28
N GLN A 227 18.36 -9.63 25.78
CA GLN A 227 17.64 -8.41 25.38
C GLN A 227 17.77 -8.13 23.88
N GLN A 228 18.95 -8.33 23.27
CA GLN A 228 19.13 -8.15 21.83
C GLN A 228 18.31 -9.16 21.01
N ILE A 229 18.21 -10.41 21.48
CA ILE A 229 17.38 -11.44 20.87
C ILE A 229 15.91 -11.03 20.92
N ASP A 230 15.43 -10.53 22.06
CA ASP A 230 14.03 -10.17 22.24
C ASP A 230 13.65 -8.90 21.44
N ASP A 231 14.55 -7.91 21.37
CA ASP A 231 14.41 -6.76 20.47
C ASP A 231 14.29 -7.21 19.01
N LEU A 232 15.13 -8.14 18.55
CA LEU A 232 15.08 -8.68 17.19
C LEU A 232 13.77 -9.42 16.91
N LYS A 233 13.26 -10.22 17.87
CA LYS A 233 11.96 -10.89 17.74
C LYS A 233 10.82 -9.89 17.63
N GLN A 234 10.85 -8.83 18.44
CA GLN A 234 9.84 -7.77 18.41
C GLN A 234 9.88 -7.00 17.08
N ILE A 235 11.06 -6.60 16.62
CA ILE A 235 11.24 -5.96 15.31
C ILE A 235 10.68 -6.87 14.21
N LYS A 236 11.09 -8.14 14.18
CA LYS A 236 10.64 -9.10 13.17
C LYS A 236 9.11 -9.20 13.12
N LYS A 237 8.45 -9.24 14.28
CA LYS A 237 6.99 -9.33 14.39
C LYS A 237 6.28 -8.08 13.85
N SER A 238 6.90 -6.90 13.95
CA SER A 238 6.29 -5.64 13.50
C SER A 238 6.55 -5.30 12.03
N LEU A 239 7.51 -5.94 11.36
CA LEU A 239 7.82 -5.62 9.96
C LEU A 239 6.66 -5.98 9.02
N ARG A 240 6.33 -5.05 8.12
CA ARG A 240 5.40 -5.26 7.00
C ARG A 240 5.98 -4.65 5.73
N LYS A 241 5.65 -5.24 4.57
CA LYS A 241 5.93 -4.65 3.26
C LYS A 241 5.18 -3.32 3.11
N SER A 242 5.88 -2.30 2.64
CA SER A 242 5.27 -1.01 2.33
C SER A 242 4.50 -1.03 1.01
N GLY A 243 4.77 -1.99 0.12
CA GLY A 243 4.28 -2.01 -1.25
C GLY A 243 5.17 -1.22 -2.22
N LEU A 244 6.36 -0.84 -1.78
CA LEU A 244 7.36 -0.09 -2.56
C LEU A 244 8.77 -0.57 -2.23
N THR A 245 9.62 -0.59 -3.25
CA THR A 245 11.07 -0.71 -3.02
C THR A 245 11.69 0.63 -2.65
N LYS A 246 12.89 0.63 -2.05
CA LYS A 246 13.64 1.85 -1.71
C LYS A 246 13.87 2.72 -2.96
N ARG A 247 14.16 2.07 -4.09
CA ARG A 247 14.34 2.73 -5.38
C ARG A 247 13.05 3.33 -5.93
N GLU A 248 11.91 2.65 -5.79
CA GLU A 248 10.62 3.20 -6.20
C GLU A 248 10.24 4.45 -5.40
N ALA A 249 10.54 4.49 -4.11
CA ALA A 249 10.32 5.69 -3.30
C ALA A 249 11.17 6.90 -3.76
N LEU A 250 12.45 6.67 -4.09
CA LEU A 250 13.31 7.70 -4.69
C LEU A 250 12.76 8.14 -6.06
N TYR A 251 12.34 7.18 -6.89
CA TYR A 251 11.77 7.46 -8.20
C TYR A 251 10.45 8.26 -8.10
N ALA A 252 9.60 7.94 -7.12
CA ALA A 252 8.37 8.69 -6.86
C ALA A 252 8.66 10.14 -6.49
N ARG A 253 9.72 10.38 -5.70
CA ARG A 253 10.18 11.73 -5.36
C ARG A 253 10.73 12.48 -6.57
N GLU A 254 11.52 11.85 -7.42
CA GLU A 254 12.22 12.52 -8.53
C GLU A 254 11.37 12.65 -9.79
N HIS A 255 10.49 11.68 -10.02
CA HIS A 255 9.70 11.55 -11.24
C HIS A 255 8.24 11.18 -10.93
N PRO A 256 7.51 11.98 -10.12
CA PRO A 256 6.18 11.64 -9.62
C PRO A 256 5.16 11.37 -10.73
N ARG A 257 5.19 12.14 -11.83
CA ARG A 257 4.29 11.92 -12.98
C ARG A 257 4.51 10.55 -13.64
N ARG A 258 5.77 10.16 -13.81
CA ARG A 258 6.13 8.88 -14.44
C ARG A 258 5.79 7.71 -13.53
N MET A 259 5.96 7.89 -12.22
CA MET A 259 5.56 6.90 -11.22
C MET A 259 4.05 6.63 -11.30
N VAL A 260 3.24 7.68 -11.27
CA VAL A 260 1.77 7.59 -11.37
C VAL A 260 1.33 7.00 -12.70
N ALA A 261 1.93 7.43 -13.81
CA ALA A 261 1.65 6.85 -15.13
C ALA A 261 1.95 5.34 -15.17
N LYS A 262 3.07 4.90 -14.55
CA LYS A 262 3.43 3.48 -14.43
C LYS A 262 2.38 2.70 -13.63
N ASP A 263 1.90 3.24 -12.51
CA ASP A 263 0.93 2.52 -11.68
C ASP A 263 -0.49 2.53 -12.27
N VAL A 264 -0.91 3.62 -12.92
CA VAL A 264 -2.15 3.63 -13.73
C VAL A 264 -2.08 2.61 -14.87
N ALA A 265 -0.93 2.48 -15.55
CA ALA A 265 -0.74 1.45 -16.57
C ALA A 265 -0.86 0.03 -15.99
N LYS A 266 -0.35 -0.22 -14.77
CA LYS A 266 -0.55 -1.51 -14.09
C LYS A 266 -2.02 -1.78 -13.78
N VAL A 267 -2.76 -0.78 -13.30
CA VAL A 267 -4.21 -0.89 -13.05
C VAL A 267 -4.96 -1.21 -14.35
N ALA A 268 -4.65 -0.52 -15.45
CA ALA A 268 -5.23 -0.79 -16.76
C ALA A 268 -4.90 -2.21 -17.26
N ASN A 269 -3.67 -2.69 -17.07
CA ASN A 269 -3.29 -4.07 -17.41
C ASN A 269 -4.07 -5.10 -16.57
N LYS A 270 -4.24 -4.86 -15.26
CA LYS A 270 -5.08 -5.70 -14.40
C LYS A 270 -6.54 -5.71 -14.87
N ALA A 271 -7.07 -4.56 -15.30
CA ALA A 271 -8.42 -4.45 -15.84
C ALA A 271 -8.60 -5.31 -17.10
N GLY A 272 -7.67 -5.19 -18.05
CA GLY A 272 -7.68 -5.99 -19.29
C GLY A 272 -7.58 -7.49 -19.02
N LEU A 273 -6.75 -7.91 -18.07
CA LEU A 273 -6.65 -9.32 -17.67
C LEU A 273 -7.96 -9.82 -17.03
N GLN A 274 -8.60 -9.02 -16.18
CA GLN A 274 -9.88 -9.39 -15.56
C GLN A 274 -11.01 -9.48 -16.61
N GLN A 275 -11.04 -8.55 -17.55
CA GLN A 275 -12.01 -8.55 -18.66
C GLN A 275 -11.82 -9.77 -19.58
N ALA A 276 -10.57 -10.11 -19.92
CA ALA A 276 -10.25 -11.31 -20.69
C ALA A 276 -10.71 -12.59 -19.98
N ARG A 277 -10.54 -12.68 -18.66
CA ARG A 277 -11.04 -13.81 -17.84
C ARG A 277 -12.57 -13.92 -17.87
N ASN A 278 -13.27 -12.79 -17.92
CA ASN A 278 -14.74 -12.73 -17.90
C ASN A 278 -15.36 -12.84 -19.31
N GLY A 279 -14.57 -13.02 -20.37
CA GLY A 279 -15.06 -13.15 -21.75
C GLY A 279 -15.64 -11.85 -22.33
N ALA A 280 -15.41 -10.70 -21.69
CA ALA A 280 -15.91 -9.40 -22.13
C ALA A 280 -14.78 -8.59 -22.80
N LEU A 281 -14.97 -8.20 -24.07
CA LEU A 281 -14.07 -7.29 -24.79
C LEU A 281 -14.53 -5.84 -24.56
N ILE A 282 -13.90 -5.11 -23.63
CA ILE A 282 -14.14 -3.67 -23.44
C ILE A 282 -12.84 -2.90 -23.73
N GLY A 283 -12.75 -2.30 -24.92
CA GLY A 283 -11.58 -1.54 -25.40
C GLY A 283 -11.42 -0.15 -24.76
N GLY A 284 -11.26 -0.06 -23.43
CA GLY A 284 -11.37 1.21 -22.70
C GLY A 284 -10.11 1.79 -22.03
N GLY A 285 -8.93 1.16 -22.10
CA GLY A 285 -7.81 1.47 -21.18
C GLY A 285 -6.76 2.50 -21.64
N VAL A 286 -6.70 2.88 -22.91
CA VAL A 286 -5.49 3.52 -23.50
C VAL A 286 -5.48 5.06 -23.42
N SER A 287 -6.64 5.69 -23.26
CA SER A 287 -6.80 7.16 -23.35
C SER A 287 -6.06 7.93 -22.23
N LEU A 288 -6.17 7.49 -20.97
CA LEU A 288 -5.63 8.22 -19.81
C LEU A 288 -4.10 8.25 -19.76
N ILE A 289 -3.44 7.19 -20.22
CA ILE A 289 -1.97 7.07 -20.17
C ILE A 289 -1.32 8.06 -21.16
N ARG A 290 -1.91 8.25 -22.35
CA ARG A 290 -1.36 9.16 -23.37
C ARG A 290 -1.33 10.61 -22.88
N ASN A 291 -2.36 11.09 -22.19
CA ASN A 291 -2.41 12.48 -21.69
C ASN A 291 -1.42 12.74 -20.54
N MET A 292 -1.15 11.75 -19.67
CA MET A 292 -0.17 11.91 -18.58
C MET A 292 1.28 11.88 -19.08
N VAL A 293 1.56 11.13 -20.14
CA VAL A 293 2.92 10.97 -20.72
C VAL A 293 3.23 12.05 -21.77
N ALA A 294 2.23 12.57 -22.48
CA ALA A 294 2.43 13.52 -23.59
C ALA A 294 2.77 14.97 -23.18
N MET A 295 2.69 15.33 -21.89
CA MET A 295 3.21 16.62 -21.40
C MET A 295 4.71 16.48 -21.08
N HIS A 296 5.53 16.50 -22.13
CA HIS A 296 6.97 16.73 -22.09
C HIS A 296 7.27 18.20 -22.38
#